data_AF-G3H8L4-F1
#
_entry.id   AF-G3H8L4-F1
#
_cell.length_a   1.000
_cell.length_b   1.000
_cell.length_c   1.000
_cell.angle_alpha   90.00
_cell.angle_beta   90.00
_cell.angle_gamma   90.00
#
_symmetry.space_group_name_H-M   'P 1'
#
loop_
_entity.id
_entity.type
_entity.pdbx_description
1 polymer ?
#
loop_
_entity_poly.entity_id
_entity_poly.type
_entity_poly.pdbx_seq_one_letter_code
_entity_poly.pdbx_strand_id
1 'polypeptide(L)'
;MNRLLGIVLDVEYLFTCVHKEEDADTKQVYFYLFKLLRKSILQRGKPVVEGSLEKKPPFEKPSIEQGVNNFVQYKFSHLPSKERQTTVELAKMFLNRINYWHLEAPSQRRLRSPHDDISGYKENYTRWLCYCNVPQFCDSLPRYETTKVFGRTLLRSVFTIMRRQLLEQARQEKDKLPLEKRTLILTHFPK
;
A
#
# COMPACT_ATOMS: atom_id res chain seq x y z
N MET A 1 -17.93 -18.20 17.83
CA MET A 1 -16.70 -18.92 18.20
C MET A 1 -15.51 -18.61 17.29
N ASN A 2 -15.73 -18.26 16.00
CA ASN A 2 -14.65 -18.10 15.00
C ASN A 2 -13.77 -16.84 15.13
N ARG A 3 -14.28 -15.72 15.65
CA ARG A 3 -13.53 -14.46 15.68
C ARG A 3 -12.35 -14.45 16.65
N LEU A 4 -12.51 -15.03 17.85
CA LEU A 4 -11.40 -15.11 18.82
C LEU A 4 -10.30 -16.04 18.31
N LEU A 5 -10.68 -17.16 17.66
CA LEU A 5 -9.73 -18.06 17.02
C LEU A 5 -8.94 -17.36 15.91
N GLY A 6 -9.59 -16.55 15.06
CA GLY A 6 -8.90 -15.73 14.06
C GLY A 6 -7.89 -14.77 14.67
N ILE A 7 -8.25 -14.08 15.77
CA ILE A 7 -7.31 -13.19 16.47
C ILE A 7 -6.13 -13.98 17.06
N VAL A 8 -6.34 -15.21 17.55
CA VAL A 8 -5.25 -16.08 18.05
C VAL A 8 -4.27 -16.44 16.93
N LEU A 9 -4.78 -16.85 15.76
CA LEU A 9 -3.93 -17.16 14.60
C LEU A 9 -3.13 -15.94 14.14
N ASP A 10 -3.76 -14.77 14.10
CA ASP A 10 -3.08 -13.51 13.75
C ASP A 10 -1.98 -13.14 14.77
N VAL A 11 -2.19 -13.43 16.06
CA VAL A 11 -1.18 -13.23 17.11
C VAL A 11 0.03 -14.14 16.88
N GLU A 12 -0.17 -15.42 16.56
CA GLU A 12 0.91 -16.36 16.26
C GLU A 12 1.70 -15.96 15.01
N TYR A 13 0.99 -15.51 13.97
CA TYR A 13 1.60 -15.01 12.76
C TYR A 13 2.44 -13.75 13.01
N LEU A 14 1.88 -12.73 13.68
CA LEU A 14 2.61 -11.52 14.02
C LEU A 14 3.79 -11.79 14.96
N PHE A 15 3.68 -12.74 15.88
CA PHE A 15 4.80 -13.16 16.71
C PHE A 15 5.96 -13.67 15.85
N THR A 16 5.68 -14.50 14.85
CA THR A 16 6.68 -14.98 13.88
C THR A 16 7.28 -13.81 13.10
N CYS A 17 6.47 -12.87 12.61
CA CYS A 17 6.95 -11.66 11.92
C CYS A 17 7.89 -10.84 12.79
N VAL A 18 7.57 -10.59 14.07
CA VAL A 18 8.43 -9.84 15.00
C VAL A 18 9.80 -10.48 15.17
N HIS A 19 9.87 -11.82 15.21
CA HIS A 19 11.15 -12.53 15.40
C HIS A 19 12.00 -12.54 14.13
N LYS A 20 11.38 -12.58 12.95
CA LYS A 20 12.07 -12.58 11.66
C LYS A 20 12.42 -11.18 11.15
N GLU A 21 11.73 -10.14 11.61
CA GLU A 21 11.93 -8.78 11.13
C GLU A 21 13.25 -8.18 11.64
N GLU A 22 14.04 -7.68 10.69
CA GLU A 22 15.35 -7.06 10.93
C GLU A 22 15.23 -5.53 11.01
N ASP A 23 14.31 -4.93 10.24
CA ASP A 23 14.12 -3.48 10.27
C ASP A 23 13.47 -3.03 11.58
N ALA A 24 14.15 -2.16 12.31
CA ALA A 24 13.70 -1.72 13.63
C ALA A 24 12.35 -0.99 13.60
N ASP A 25 12.08 -0.20 12.55
CA ASP A 25 10.83 0.56 12.43
C ASP A 25 9.67 -0.38 12.13
N THR A 26 9.83 -1.32 11.21
CA THR A 26 8.83 -2.37 10.90
C THR A 26 8.56 -3.27 12.10
N LYS A 27 9.62 -3.73 12.77
CA LYS A 27 9.54 -4.61 13.94
C LYS A 27 8.75 -3.96 15.09
N GLN A 28 8.95 -2.66 15.31
CA GLN A 28 8.21 -1.91 16.32
C GLN A 28 6.71 -1.90 16.02
N VAL A 29 6.31 -1.75 14.76
CA VAL A 29 4.90 -1.77 14.35
C VAL A 29 4.30 -3.17 14.50
N TYR A 30 4.99 -4.22 14.07
CA TYR A 30 4.51 -5.60 14.29
C TYR A 30 4.35 -5.92 15.77
N PHE A 31 5.30 -5.50 16.61
CA PHE A 31 5.21 -5.71 18.05
C PHE A 31 4.05 -4.93 18.69
N TYR A 32 3.78 -3.72 18.21
CA TYR A 32 2.59 -2.96 18.62
C TYR A 32 1.29 -3.70 18.28
N LEU A 33 1.14 -4.15 17.03
CA LEU A 33 -0.07 -4.88 16.58
C LEU A 33 -0.24 -6.21 17.32
N PHE A 34 0.86 -6.94 17.56
CA PHE A 34 0.88 -8.14 18.38
C PHE A 34 0.30 -7.87 19.79
N LYS A 35 0.76 -6.79 20.47
CA LYS A 35 0.23 -6.40 21.77
C LYS A 35 -1.25 -6.00 21.70
N LEU A 36 -1.66 -5.29 20.65
CA LEU A 36 -3.04 -4.88 20.44
C LEU A 36 -3.98 -6.09 20.31
N LEU A 37 -3.60 -7.08 19.50
CA LEU A 37 -4.40 -8.29 19.32
C LEU A 37 -4.47 -9.12 20.62
N ARG A 38 -3.35 -9.27 21.34
CA ARG A 38 -3.35 -9.93 22.66
C ARG A 38 -4.27 -9.24 23.67
N LYS A 39 -4.22 -7.90 23.74
CA LYS A 39 -5.15 -7.10 24.58
C LYS A 39 -6.61 -7.35 24.16
N SER A 40 -6.88 -7.41 22.86
CA SER A 40 -8.23 -7.64 22.32
C SER A 40 -8.79 -9.03 22.67
N ILE A 41 -7.94 -10.07 22.74
CA ILE A 41 -8.34 -11.40 23.23
C ILE A 41 -8.75 -11.32 24.71
N LEU A 42 -7.90 -10.72 25.54
CA LEU A 42 -8.14 -10.60 27.00
C LEU A 42 -9.43 -9.82 27.31
N GLN A 43 -9.66 -8.74 26.57
CA GLN A 43 -10.82 -7.87 26.74
C GLN A 43 -12.05 -8.33 25.96
N ARG A 44 -11.94 -9.40 25.15
CA ARG A 44 -12.97 -9.83 24.20
C ARG A 44 -13.46 -8.70 23.26
N GLY A 45 -12.58 -7.74 22.99
CA GLY A 45 -12.86 -6.51 22.25
C GLY A 45 -12.49 -6.58 20.76
N LYS A 46 -12.92 -5.59 19.97
CA LYS A 46 -12.45 -5.41 18.59
C LYS A 46 -11.08 -4.72 18.61
N PRO A 47 -10.08 -5.25 17.86
CA PRO A 47 -8.80 -4.58 17.80
C PRO A 47 -8.97 -3.25 17.06
N VAL A 48 -8.67 -2.17 17.76
CA VAL A 48 -8.70 -0.81 17.22
C VAL A 48 -7.31 -0.22 17.46
N VAL A 49 -6.69 0.30 16.40
CA VAL A 49 -5.41 1.00 16.50
C VAL A 49 -5.61 2.27 17.35
N GLU A 50 -4.93 2.34 18.49
CA GLU A 50 -4.96 3.41 19.50
C GLU A 50 -3.60 4.17 19.58
N GLY A 51 -3.60 5.42 20.07
CA GLY A 51 -2.37 6.20 20.32
C GLY A 51 -2.03 7.19 19.20
N SER A 52 -0.80 7.71 19.14
CA SER A 52 -0.28 8.79 18.26
C SER A 52 -0.56 8.66 16.75
N LEU A 53 -1.12 7.54 16.31
CA LEU A 53 -1.77 7.31 15.02
C LEU A 53 -3.26 7.74 15.03
N GLU A 54 -3.68 8.64 15.93
CA GLU A 54 -5.09 8.99 16.22
C GLU A 54 -5.88 9.41 14.98
N LYS A 55 -5.20 9.96 13.97
CA LYS A 55 -5.79 10.21 12.66
C LYS A 55 -6.12 8.87 12.02
N LYS A 56 -7.35 8.40 12.22
CA LYS A 56 -7.94 7.29 11.48
C LYS A 56 -7.98 7.64 9.98
N PRO A 57 -7.89 6.64 9.09
CA PRO A 57 -8.10 6.86 7.67
C PRO A 57 -9.46 7.57 7.40
N PRO A 58 -9.55 8.44 6.38
CA PRO A 58 -8.51 8.77 5.40
C PRO A 58 -7.48 9.78 5.96
N PHE A 59 -6.22 9.62 5.57
CA PHE A 59 -5.10 10.47 6.02
C PHE A 59 -4.91 11.71 5.15
N GLU A 60 -5.33 11.67 3.88
CA GLU A 60 -5.20 12.79 2.95
C GLU A 60 -6.38 12.79 1.96
N LYS A 61 -6.81 13.99 1.55
CA LYS A 61 -7.78 14.19 0.47
C LYS A 61 -7.26 15.27 -0.49
N PRO A 62 -7.43 15.12 -1.83
CA PRO A 62 -8.00 13.96 -2.51
C PRO A 62 -7.12 12.71 -2.36
N SER A 63 -7.75 11.53 -2.43
CA SER A 63 -7.04 10.26 -2.37
C SER A 63 -6.21 10.03 -3.65
N ILE A 64 -5.30 9.06 -3.62
CA ILE A 64 -4.54 8.64 -4.82
C ILE A 64 -5.50 8.19 -5.93
N GLU A 65 -6.51 7.39 -5.59
CA GLU A 65 -7.54 6.94 -6.55
C GLU A 65 -8.23 8.13 -7.21
N GLN A 66 -8.67 9.12 -6.43
CA GLN A 66 -9.30 10.31 -6.98
C GLN A 66 -8.32 11.13 -7.83
N GLY A 67 -7.07 11.27 -7.39
CA GLY A 67 -6.03 11.97 -8.14
C GLY A 67 -5.75 11.32 -9.50
N VAL A 68 -5.69 9.99 -9.55
CA VAL A 68 -5.50 9.23 -10.79
C VAL A 68 -6.73 9.34 -11.70
N ASN A 69 -7.95 9.24 -11.16
CA ASN A 69 -9.17 9.42 -11.94
C ASN A 69 -9.25 10.83 -12.56
N ASN A 70 -8.93 11.86 -11.78
CA ASN A 70 -8.85 13.24 -12.25
C ASN A 70 -7.80 13.40 -13.35
N PHE A 71 -6.62 12.78 -13.18
CA PHE A 71 -5.57 12.79 -14.19
C PHE A 71 -6.03 12.16 -15.51
N VAL A 72 -6.71 11.00 -15.45
CA VAL A 72 -7.22 10.33 -16.64
C VAL A 72 -8.22 11.20 -17.39
N GLN A 73 -9.19 11.77 -16.67
CA GLN A 73 -10.18 12.66 -17.27
C GLN A 73 -9.55 13.92 -17.86
N TYR A 74 -8.63 14.54 -17.13
CA TYR A 74 -7.98 15.78 -17.56
C TYR A 74 -7.10 15.57 -18.79
N LYS A 75 -6.30 14.51 -18.83
CA LYS A 75 -5.33 14.28 -19.90
C LYS A 75 -5.88 13.56 -21.11
N PHE A 76 -6.86 12.66 -20.96
CA PHE A 76 -7.23 11.71 -22.01
C PHE A 76 -8.72 11.74 -22.39
N SER A 77 -9.48 12.74 -21.93
CA SER A 77 -10.89 12.92 -22.32
C SER A 77 -11.09 13.09 -23.83
N HIS A 78 -10.11 13.70 -24.51
CA HIS A 78 -10.13 13.96 -25.95
C HIS A 78 -9.88 12.72 -26.82
N LEU A 79 -9.44 11.59 -26.24
CA LEU A 79 -9.14 10.38 -27.00
C LEU A 79 -10.42 9.69 -27.53
N PRO A 80 -10.32 8.93 -28.64
CA PRO A 80 -11.39 8.06 -29.10
C PRO A 80 -11.81 7.05 -28.04
N SER A 81 -13.07 6.59 -28.08
CA SER A 81 -13.66 5.77 -27.01
C SER A 81 -12.84 4.52 -26.67
N LYS A 82 -12.27 3.84 -27.68
CA LYS A 82 -11.44 2.64 -27.48
C LYS A 82 -10.14 2.94 -26.73
N GLU A 83 -9.44 4.01 -27.11
CA GLU A 83 -8.20 4.43 -26.46
C GLU A 83 -8.45 4.96 -25.04
N ARG A 84 -9.53 5.72 -24.85
CA ARG A 84 -9.94 6.18 -23.53
C ARG A 84 -10.25 5.02 -22.59
N GLN A 85 -10.94 3.98 -23.06
CA GLN A 85 -11.22 2.78 -22.29
C GLN A 85 -9.91 2.07 -21.89
N THR A 86 -8.98 1.92 -22.83
CA THR A 86 -7.62 1.42 -22.57
C THR A 86 -6.92 2.21 -21.46
N THR A 87 -6.96 3.54 -21.49
CA THR A 87 -6.34 4.38 -20.46
C THR A 87 -6.99 4.18 -19.09
N VAL A 88 -8.32 4.06 -19.03
CA VAL A 88 -9.05 3.78 -17.79
C VAL A 88 -8.65 2.42 -17.21
N GLU A 89 -8.47 1.40 -18.04
CA GLU A 89 -8.02 0.07 -17.61
C GLU A 89 -6.58 0.10 -17.08
N LEU A 90 -5.67 0.81 -17.75
CA LEU A 90 -4.31 1.03 -17.27
C LEU A 90 -4.28 1.73 -15.91
N ALA A 91 -5.11 2.75 -15.73
CA ALA A 91 -5.23 3.46 -14.46
C ALA A 91 -5.72 2.55 -13.34
N LYS A 92 -6.72 1.70 -13.61
CA LYS A 92 -7.20 0.68 -12.66
C LYS A 92 -6.09 -0.33 -12.31
N MET A 93 -5.34 -0.80 -13.30
CA MET A 93 -4.20 -1.70 -13.08
C MET A 93 -3.13 -1.04 -12.20
N PHE A 94 -2.80 0.23 -12.46
CA PHE A 94 -1.85 1.01 -11.67
C PHE A 94 -2.30 1.18 -10.22
N LEU A 95 -3.56 1.58 -9.99
CA LEU A 95 -4.15 1.71 -8.66
C LEU A 95 -4.14 0.37 -7.90
N ASN A 96 -4.50 -0.72 -8.59
CA ASN A 96 -4.44 -2.04 -8.00
C ASN A 96 -3.01 -2.40 -7.59
N ARG A 97 -1.99 -2.07 -8.39
CA ARG A 97 -0.60 -2.31 -8.01
C ARG A 97 -0.17 -1.54 -6.77
N ILE A 98 -0.63 -0.29 -6.60
CA ILE A 98 -0.36 0.48 -5.37
C ILE A 98 -0.94 -0.20 -4.12
N ASN A 99 -2.13 -0.79 -4.22
CA ASN A 99 -2.78 -1.43 -3.08
C ASN A 99 -2.04 -2.66 -2.53
N TYR A 100 -1.26 -3.33 -3.36
CA TYR A 100 -0.45 -4.50 -2.99
C TYR A 100 1.06 -4.23 -2.98
N TRP A 101 1.45 -2.97 -3.16
CA TRP A 101 2.84 -2.58 -3.19
C TRP A 101 3.47 -2.66 -1.81
N HIS A 102 4.65 -3.28 -1.70
CA HIS A 102 5.42 -3.24 -0.47
C HIS A 102 6.23 -1.94 -0.42
N LEU A 103 5.91 -1.06 0.52
CA LEU A 103 6.74 0.13 0.74
C LEU A 103 8.11 -0.27 1.28
N GLU A 104 9.16 0.44 0.85
CA GLU A 104 10.50 0.27 1.41
C GLU A 104 10.54 0.68 2.88
N ALA A 105 11.34 -0.02 3.68
CA ALA A 105 11.47 0.34 5.09
C ALA A 105 12.08 1.75 5.25
N PRO A 106 11.78 2.49 6.33
CA PRO A 106 12.35 3.82 6.54
C PRO A 106 13.89 3.84 6.59
N SER A 107 14.52 2.76 7.04
CA SER A 107 15.99 2.56 6.97
C SER A 107 16.51 2.57 5.52
N GLN A 108 15.89 1.79 4.64
CA GLN A 108 16.20 1.71 3.22
C GLN A 108 15.92 3.05 2.52
N ARG A 109 14.82 3.73 2.87
CA ARG A 109 14.50 5.07 2.36
C ARG A 109 15.58 6.08 2.70
N ARG A 110 16.04 6.08 3.96
CA ARG A 110 17.07 6.99 4.46
C ARG A 110 18.39 6.87 3.70
N LEU A 111 18.80 5.64 3.40
CA LEU A 111 20.03 5.38 2.62
C LEU A 111 19.92 5.93 1.19
N ARG A 112 18.75 5.78 0.57
CA ARG A 112 18.55 6.15 -0.83
C ARG A 112 18.21 7.62 -1.05
N SER A 113 17.59 8.27 -0.07
CA SER A 113 17.11 9.66 -0.19
C SER A 113 17.32 10.40 1.14
N PRO A 114 18.58 10.66 1.53
CA PRO A 114 18.92 11.19 2.85
C PRO A 114 18.44 12.63 3.10
N HIS A 115 18.12 13.38 2.04
CA HIS A 115 17.62 14.76 2.11
C HIS A 115 16.09 14.87 2.15
N ASP A 116 15.37 13.76 2.02
CA ASP A 116 13.91 13.76 2.08
C ASP A 116 13.41 13.85 3.53
N ASP A 117 12.14 14.24 3.70
CA ASP A 117 11.45 14.15 4.99
C ASP A 117 11.24 12.68 5.42
N ILE A 118 12.24 12.14 6.10
CA ILE A 118 12.23 10.77 6.64
C ILE A 118 11.19 10.63 7.76
N SER A 119 10.93 11.69 8.53
CA SER A 119 9.97 11.64 9.63
C SER A 119 8.55 11.48 9.10
N GLY A 120 8.15 12.32 8.15
CA GLY A 120 6.86 12.20 7.46
C GLY A 120 6.70 10.88 6.71
N TYR A 121 7.79 10.38 6.10
CA TYR A 121 7.77 9.05 5.48
C TYR A 121 7.54 7.93 6.51
N LYS A 122 8.26 7.93 7.63
CA LYS A 122 8.13 6.94 8.70
C LYS A 122 6.72 6.92 9.30
N GLU A 123 6.10 8.09 9.46
CA GLU A 123 4.72 8.21 9.92
C GLU A 123 3.75 7.55 8.92
N ASN A 124 3.88 7.85 7.62
CA ASN A 124 3.04 7.26 6.57
C ASN A 124 3.31 5.76 6.39
N TYR A 125 4.55 5.31 6.54
CA TYR A 125 4.93 3.90 6.53
C TYR A 125 4.24 3.13 7.67
N THR A 126 4.24 3.71 8.87
CA THR A 126 3.56 3.15 10.05
C THR A 126 2.05 3.06 9.82
N ARG A 127 1.42 4.12 9.30
CA ARG A 127 0.00 4.11 8.92
C ARG A 127 -0.30 3.03 7.87
N TRP A 128 0.56 2.91 6.87
CA TRP A 128 0.39 1.92 5.80
C TRP A 128 0.49 0.49 6.35
N LEU A 129 1.45 0.19 7.24
CA LEU A 129 1.53 -1.10 7.91
C LEU A 129 0.25 -1.42 8.70
N CYS A 130 -0.17 -0.50 9.58
CA CYS A 130 -1.30 -0.73 10.48
C CYS A 130 -2.65 -0.88 9.76
N TYR A 131 -2.89 -0.09 8.70
CA TYR A 131 -4.22 0.02 8.10
C TYR A 131 -4.34 -0.61 6.71
N CYS A 132 -3.23 -0.87 6.01
CA CYS A 132 -3.24 -1.32 4.62
C CYS A 132 -2.52 -2.64 4.39
N ASN A 133 -1.31 -2.83 4.94
CA ASN A 133 -0.46 -3.99 4.65
C ASN A 133 -0.65 -5.16 5.62
N VAL A 134 -0.54 -4.95 6.93
CA VAL A 134 -0.75 -6.03 7.90
C VAL A 134 -2.17 -6.60 7.85
N PRO A 135 -3.23 -5.78 7.70
CA PRO A 135 -4.58 -6.30 7.50
C PRO A 135 -4.78 -7.15 6.23
N GLN A 136 -3.78 -7.29 5.36
CA GLN A 136 -3.85 -8.22 4.22
C GLN A 136 -3.63 -9.68 4.61
N PHE A 137 -2.93 -9.91 5.71
CA PHE A 137 -2.59 -11.24 6.23
C PHE A 137 -2.98 -11.43 7.70
N CYS A 138 -3.47 -10.39 8.38
CA CYS A 138 -4.14 -10.47 9.68
C CYS A 138 -5.54 -9.87 9.56
N ASP A 139 -6.53 -10.68 9.21
CA ASP A 139 -7.88 -10.23 8.85
C ASP A 139 -8.73 -9.78 10.06
N SER A 140 -8.24 -10.00 11.28
CA SER A 140 -8.87 -9.46 12.48
C SER A 140 -8.73 -7.95 12.60
N LEU A 141 -7.79 -7.34 11.87
CA LEU A 141 -7.56 -5.90 11.83
C LEU A 141 -8.41 -5.22 10.73
N PRO A 142 -8.87 -3.97 10.94
CA PRO A 142 -9.55 -3.21 9.90
C PRO A 142 -8.66 -2.95 8.68
N ARG A 143 -9.10 -3.44 7.51
CA ARG A 143 -8.38 -3.27 6.23
C ARG A 143 -8.88 -2.08 5.44
N TYR A 144 -7.94 -1.29 4.93
CA TYR A 144 -8.18 -0.20 3.99
C TYR A 144 -7.29 -0.34 2.76
N GLU A 145 -7.75 0.21 1.63
CA GLU A 145 -6.95 0.29 0.41
C GLU A 145 -6.02 1.51 0.46
N THR A 146 -4.73 1.29 0.21
CA THR A 146 -3.70 2.34 0.17
C THR A 146 -4.15 3.52 -0.70
N THR A 147 -4.72 3.25 -1.88
CA THR A 147 -5.13 4.28 -2.83
C THR A 147 -6.33 5.11 -2.38
N LYS A 148 -7.11 4.61 -1.41
CA LYS A 148 -8.31 5.29 -0.88
C LYS A 148 -8.02 6.15 0.34
N VAL A 149 -7.02 5.77 1.15
CA VAL A 149 -6.75 6.42 2.43
C VAL A 149 -5.53 7.35 2.41
N PHE A 150 -4.64 7.18 1.44
CA PHE A 150 -3.51 8.08 1.21
C PHE A 150 -3.75 8.96 -0.02
N GLY A 151 -2.99 10.05 -0.11
CA GLY A 151 -3.07 11.04 -1.18
C GLY A 151 -1.71 11.34 -1.81
N ARG A 152 -1.56 12.59 -2.26
CA ARG A 152 -0.41 13.05 -3.05
C ARG A 152 0.91 12.92 -2.30
N THR A 153 0.90 13.11 -0.97
CA THR A 153 2.12 13.07 -0.15
C THR A 153 2.79 11.71 -0.22
N LEU A 154 2.06 10.63 0.11
CA LEU A 154 2.60 9.27 0.02
C LEU A 154 2.98 8.92 -1.41
N LEU A 155 2.11 9.25 -2.39
CA LEU A 155 2.36 8.93 -3.79
C LEU A 155 3.68 9.55 -4.24
N ARG A 156 3.95 10.82 -3.92
CA ARG A 156 5.21 11.49 -4.27
C ARG A 156 6.42 10.78 -3.67
N SER A 157 6.32 10.30 -2.42
CA SER A 157 7.42 9.57 -1.78
C SER A 157 7.75 8.27 -2.51
N VAL A 158 6.75 7.53 -3.00
CA VAL A 158 6.94 6.15 -3.50
C VAL A 158 6.98 6.05 -5.03
N PHE A 159 6.47 7.06 -5.75
CA PHE A 159 6.21 6.99 -7.20
C PHE A 159 7.45 6.68 -8.04
N THR A 160 8.59 7.32 -7.77
CA THR A 160 9.79 7.14 -8.59
C THR A 160 10.26 5.67 -8.60
N ILE A 161 10.16 4.99 -7.47
CA ILE A 161 10.65 3.62 -7.30
C ILE A 161 9.63 2.64 -7.80
N MET A 162 8.36 2.87 -7.45
CA MET A 162 7.26 2.12 -8.01
C MET A 162 7.28 2.17 -9.54
N ARG A 163 7.48 3.34 -10.16
CA ARG A 163 7.60 3.47 -11.61
C ARG A 163 8.76 2.64 -12.15
N ARG A 164 9.94 2.72 -11.53
CA ARG A 164 11.12 1.95 -11.96
C ARG A 164 10.83 0.45 -11.92
N GLN A 165 10.33 -0.04 -10.80
CA GLN A 165 10.06 -1.46 -10.61
C GLN A 165 8.90 -1.97 -11.47
N LEU A 166 7.84 -1.18 -11.68
CA LEU A 166 6.75 -1.53 -12.60
C LEU A 166 7.24 -1.65 -14.04
N LEU A 167 8.13 -0.75 -14.48
CA LEU A 167 8.74 -0.82 -15.81
C LEU A 167 9.69 -2.03 -15.94
N GLU A 168 10.47 -2.34 -14.89
CA GLU A 168 11.32 -3.53 -14.84
C GLU A 168 10.48 -4.82 -14.89
N GLN A 169 9.41 -4.91 -14.11
CA GLN A 169 8.48 -6.04 -14.12
C GLN A 169 7.80 -6.19 -15.49
N ALA A 170 7.31 -5.10 -16.07
CA ALA A 170 6.70 -5.13 -17.41
C ALA A 170 7.67 -5.62 -18.49
N ARG A 171 8.98 -5.34 -18.37
CA ARG A 171 10.01 -5.88 -19.26
C ARG A 171 10.24 -7.37 -19.05
N GLN A 172 10.26 -7.84 -17.81
CA GLN A 172 10.48 -9.25 -17.48
C GLN A 172 9.26 -10.14 -17.81
N GLU A 173 8.06 -9.62 -17.63
CA GLU A 173 6.80 -10.34 -17.88
C GLU A 173 6.30 -10.18 -19.32
N LYS A 174 7.05 -9.47 -20.17
CA LYS A 174 6.71 -9.16 -21.56
C LYS A 174 6.27 -10.40 -22.36
N ASP A 175 6.88 -11.55 -22.13
CA ASP A 175 6.59 -12.79 -22.86
C ASP A 175 5.50 -13.68 -22.22
N LYS A 176 5.06 -13.34 -20.99
CA LYS A 176 4.01 -14.07 -20.26
C LYS A 176 2.62 -13.42 -20.40
N LEU A 177 2.56 -12.20 -20.92
CA LEU A 177 1.33 -11.45 -21.09
C LEU A 177 0.66 -11.78 -22.43
N PRO A 178 -0.69 -11.89 -22.48
CA PRO A 178 -1.44 -11.92 -23.73
C PRO A 178 -1.04 -10.74 -24.63
N LEU A 179 -0.92 -10.97 -25.95
CA LEU A 179 -0.38 -10.02 -26.92
C LEU A 179 -1.03 -8.63 -26.83
N GLU A 180 -2.34 -8.59 -26.58
CA GLU A 180 -3.12 -7.35 -26.42
C GLU A 180 -2.69 -6.53 -25.19
N LYS A 181 -2.47 -7.18 -24.03
CA LYS A 181 -1.97 -6.52 -22.81
C LYS A 181 -0.50 -6.12 -22.95
N ARG A 182 0.31 -6.92 -23.64
CA ARG A 182 1.73 -6.66 -23.92
C ARG A 182 1.91 -5.38 -24.74
N THR A 183 1.17 -5.22 -25.83
CA THR A 183 1.22 -4.02 -26.68
C THR A 183 0.83 -2.80 -25.86
N LEU A 184 -0.27 -2.89 -25.12
CA LEU A 184 -0.85 -1.80 -24.33
C LEU A 184 0.09 -1.29 -23.22
N ILE A 185 0.76 -2.19 -22.49
CA ILE A 185 1.74 -1.81 -21.46
C ILE A 185 3.00 -1.22 -22.08
N LEU A 186 3.52 -1.76 -23.19
CA LEU A 186 4.78 -1.27 -23.75
C LEU A 186 4.66 0.05 -24.50
N THR A 187 3.51 0.33 -25.13
CA THR A 187 3.33 1.57 -25.93
C THR A 187 2.76 2.73 -25.14
N HIS A 188 1.92 2.48 -24.13
CA HIS A 188 1.23 3.54 -23.38
C HIS A 188 1.73 3.75 -21.95
N PHE A 189 2.30 2.75 -21.27
CA PHE A 189 2.75 2.89 -19.88
C PHE A 189 4.03 3.74 -19.68
N PRO A 190 4.99 3.79 -20.63
CA PRO A 190 6.18 4.64 -20.48
C PRO A 190 5.93 6.15 -20.66
N LYS A 191 4.84 6.52 -21.36
CA LYS A 191 4.48 7.91 -21.71
C LYS A 191 3.72 8.58 -20.57
#